data_AF-A0A1A8RMR2-F1
#
_entry.id   AF-A0A1A8RMR2-F1
#
_cell.length_a   1.000
_cell.length_b   1.000
_cell.length_c   1.000
_cell.angle_alpha   90.00
_cell.angle_beta   90.00
_cell.angle_gamma   90.00
#
_symmetry.space_group_name_H-M   'P 1'
#
loop_
_entity.id
_entity.type
_entity.pdbx_description
1 polymer ?
#
loop_
_entity_poly.entity_id
_entity_poly.type
_entity_poly.pdbx_seq_one_letter_code
_entity_poly.pdbx_strand_id
1 'polypeptide(L)'
;MPQVETVLVLIILVGMCVYGQDPASKVVSDRYAVFWNRTNPKFYRGDYHIDVCINDYLDVYCPHYVSPVSDDRAERYILYMVNYDGY
;
A
#
# COMPACT_ATOMS: atom_id res chain seq x y z
N MET A 1 35.90 -20.83 -21.69
CA MET A 1 35.18 -22.11 -21.40
C MET A 1 33.70 -21.79 -21.55
N PRO A 2 33.03 -22.31 -22.59
CA PRO A 2 31.69 -21.84 -22.98
C PRO A 2 30.67 -21.98 -21.84
N GLN A 3 30.84 -22.98 -20.97
CA GLN A 3 29.98 -23.18 -19.81
C GLN A 3 30.04 -22.05 -18.77
N VAL A 4 31.23 -21.46 -18.54
CA VAL A 4 31.42 -20.37 -17.57
C VAL A 4 30.83 -19.06 -18.11
N GLU A 5 31.00 -18.81 -19.40
CA GLU A 5 30.43 -17.64 -20.08
C GLU A 5 28.90 -17.70 -20.08
N THR A 6 28.30 -18.87 -20.36
CA THR A 6 26.85 -19.07 -20.29
C THR A 6 26.31 -18.83 -18.88
N VAL A 7 27.00 -19.32 -17.84
CA VAL A 7 26.60 -19.10 -16.44
C VAL A 7 26.68 -17.62 -16.08
N LEU A 8 27.73 -16.92 -16.51
CA LEU A 8 27.89 -15.49 -16.25
C LEU A 8 26.78 -14.66 -16.93
N VAL A 9 26.45 -14.98 -18.19
CA VAL A 9 25.34 -14.32 -18.91
C VAL A 9 24.01 -14.58 -18.21
N LEU A 10 23.77 -15.80 -17.74
CA LEU A 10 22.55 -16.13 -17.00
C LEU A 10 22.46 -15.30 -15.70
N ILE A 11 23.56 -15.19 -14.94
CA ILE A 11 23.62 -14.38 -13.72
C ILE A 11 23.34 -12.90 -14.01
N ILE A 12 23.90 -12.36 -15.10
CA ILE A 12 23.67 -10.97 -15.50
C ILE A 12 22.21 -10.77 -15.90
N LEU A 13 21.62 -11.66 -16.69
CA LEU A 13 20.22 -11.55 -17.10
C LEU A 13 19.28 -11.63 -15.89
N VAL A 14 19.50 -12.59 -14.98
CA VAL A 14 18.73 -12.72 -13.74
C VAL A 14 18.91 -11.48 -12.86
N GLY A 15 20.15 -10.98 -12.72
CA GLY A 15 20.44 -9.76 -11.96
C GLY A 15 19.70 -8.56 -12.54
N MET A 16 19.76 -8.35 -13.85
CA MET A 16 19.04 -7.25 -14.53
C MET A 16 17.52 -7.36 -14.35
N CYS A 17 16.94 -8.57 -14.38
CA CYS A 17 15.52 -8.76 -14.12
C CYS A 17 15.13 -8.38 -12.68
N VAL A 18 15.99 -8.63 -11.69
CA VAL A 18 15.74 -8.28 -10.28
C VAL A 18 15.92 -6.78 -10.04
N TYR A 19 16.96 -6.17 -10.62
CA TYR A 19 17.24 -4.74 -10.45
C TYR A 19 16.33 -3.83 -11.29
N GLY A 20 15.75 -4.34 -12.38
CA GLY A 20 14.91 -3.58 -13.30
C GLY A 20 13.43 -3.43 -12.89
N GLN A 21 13.02 -3.96 -11.73
CA GLN A 21 11.64 -3.81 -11.24
C GLN A 21 11.43 -2.39 -10.67
N ASP A 22 11.35 -1.39 -11.55
CA ASP A 22 10.84 -0.08 -11.19
C ASP A 22 9.36 -0.24 -10.78
N PRO A 23 8.93 0.17 -9.57
CA PRO A 23 7.53 0.12 -9.18
C PRO A 23 6.61 0.87 -10.16
N ALA A 24 7.11 1.87 -10.88
CA ALA A 24 6.37 2.57 -11.93
C ALA A 24 6.20 1.76 -13.25
N SER A 25 6.93 0.65 -13.43
CA SER A 25 6.84 -0.23 -14.61
C SER A 25 5.72 -1.27 -14.52
N LYS A 26 4.95 -1.28 -13.41
CA LYS A 26 3.83 -2.21 -13.23
C LYS A 26 2.77 -1.97 -14.29
N VAL A 27 2.42 -3.04 -15.01
CA VAL A 27 1.34 -3.05 -16.02
C VAL A 27 -0.03 -3.25 -15.37
N VAL A 28 -0.06 -3.66 -14.11
CA VAL A 28 -1.27 -3.94 -13.34
C VAL A 28 -1.30 -3.02 -12.12
N SER A 29 -2.48 -2.45 -11.89
CA SER A 29 -2.77 -1.58 -10.75
C SER A 29 -2.88 -2.38 -9.45
N ASP A 30 -2.25 -1.88 -8.40
CA ASP A 30 -2.36 -2.42 -7.05
C ASP A 30 -3.56 -1.81 -6.30
N ARG A 31 -4.06 -2.56 -5.30
CA ARG A 31 -5.15 -2.11 -4.42
C ARG A 31 -4.69 -2.08 -2.96
N TYR A 32 -4.86 -0.92 -2.33
CA TYR A 32 -4.46 -0.68 -0.94
C TYR A 32 -5.70 -0.59 -0.06
N ALA A 33 -5.86 -1.55 0.86
CA ALA A 33 -6.96 -1.56 1.82
C ALA A 33 -6.57 -0.87 3.13
N VAL A 34 -7.34 0.15 3.52
CA VAL A 34 -7.14 0.90 4.77
C VAL A 34 -8.40 0.80 5.63
N PHE A 35 -8.26 0.14 6.78
CA PHE A 35 -9.33 0.05 7.78
C PHE A 35 -9.29 1.28 8.69
N TRP A 36 -10.20 2.23 8.46
CA TRP A 36 -10.22 3.54 9.13
C TRP A 36 -10.98 3.49 10.45
N ASN A 37 -10.32 3.01 11.50
CA ASN A 37 -10.87 2.95 12.85
C ASN A 37 -9.75 3.17 13.89
N ARG A 38 -10.13 3.56 15.11
CA ARG A 38 -9.19 3.85 16.20
C ARG A 38 -8.43 2.61 16.66
N THR A 39 -8.97 1.40 16.52
CA THR A 39 -8.33 0.16 17.00
C THR A 39 -7.25 -0.38 16.06
N ASN A 40 -7.12 0.18 14.85
CA ASN A 40 -6.09 -0.21 13.90
C ASN A 40 -4.71 0.32 14.36
N PRO A 41 -3.74 -0.56 14.69
CA PRO A 41 -2.44 -0.16 15.23
C PRO A 41 -1.61 0.72 14.31
N LYS A 42 -1.87 0.68 13.00
CA LYS A 42 -1.17 1.50 12.01
C LYS A 42 -1.35 2.99 12.27
N PHE A 43 -2.45 3.41 12.91
CA PHE A 43 -2.74 4.81 13.20
C PHE A 43 -2.23 5.29 14.58
N TYR A 44 -1.69 4.42 15.44
CA TYR A 44 -1.35 4.78 16.83
C TYR A 44 -0.25 5.85 16.94
N ARG A 45 0.68 5.87 15.98
CA ARG A 45 1.79 6.81 15.96
C ARG A 45 1.50 8.09 15.17
N GLY A 46 0.39 8.13 14.42
CA GLY A 46 0.05 9.25 13.54
C GLY A 46 0.95 9.41 12.31
N ASP A 47 1.81 8.44 12.02
CA ASP A 47 2.77 8.46 10.90
C ASP A 47 2.38 7.50 9.76
N TYR A 48 1.11 7.10 9.71
CA TYR A 48 0.63 6.16 8.70
C TYR A 48 0.69 6.76 7.31
N HIS A 49 1.47 6.15 6.43
CA HIS A 49 1.60 6.52 5.02
C HIS A 49 1.64 5.25 4.16
N ILE A 50 1.36 5.43 2.86
CA ILE A 50 1.45 4.39 1.85
C ILE A 50 2.10 4.96 0.59
N ASP A 51 3.02 4.20 0.00
CA ASP A 51 3.61 4.52 -1.28
C ASP A 51 2.77 3.87 -2.39
N VAL A 52 2.30 4.70 -3.32
CA VAL A 52 1.40 4.29 -4.42
C VAL A 52 1.96 4.70 -5.76
N CYS A 53 1.59 3.96 -6.80
CA CYS A 53 1.87 4.29 -8.20
C CYS A 53 0.66 4.93 -8.87
N ILE A 54 0.90 5.57 -10.02
CA ILE A 54 -0.19 6.09 -10.85
C ILE A 54 -1.08 4.92 -11.28
N ASN A 55 -2.39 5.13 -11.22
CA ASN A 55 -3.45 4.15 -11.50
C ASN A 55 -3.70 3.10 -10.40
N ASP A 56 -3.02 3.14 -9.26
CA ASP A 56 -3.39 2.32 -8.10
C ASP A 56 -4.71 2.77 -7.47
N TYR A 57 -5.34 1.88 -6.72
CA TYR A 57 -6.59 2.17 -5.98
C TYR A 57 -6.37 2.16 -4.47
N LEU A 58 -7.05 3.08 -3.78
CA LEU A 58 -7.11 3.14 -2.32
C LEU A 58 -8.55 2.85 -1.87
N ASP A 59 -8.73 1.73 -1.17
CA ASP A 59 -10.01 1.30 -0.62
C ASP A 59 -10.04 1.61 0.89
N VAL A 60 -10.81 2.62 1.30
CA VAL A 60 -10.96 3.01 2.71
C VAL A 60 -12.23 2.39 3.29
N TYR A 61 -12.07 1.55 4.30
CA TYR A 61 -13.16 0.86 4.98
C TYR A 61 -13.53 1.59 6.27
N CYS A 62 -14.79 2.01 6.37
CA CYS A 62 -15.36 2.58 7.59
C CYS A 62 -15.45 1.55 8.73
N PRO A 63 -15.50 1.99 10.01
CA PRO A 63 -15.80 1.09 11.12
C PRO A 63 -17.14 0.39 10.90
N HIS A 64 -17.17 -0.94 11.01
CA HIS A 64 -18.37 -1.74 10.84
C HIS A 64 -18.60 -2.63 12.07
N TYR A 65 -19.85 -2.72 12.51
CA TYR A 65 -20.27 -3.50 13.67
C TYR A 65 -21.38 -4.47 13.27
N VAL A 66 -21.23 -5.75 13.64
CA VAL A 66 -22.13 -6.86 13.23
C VAL A 66 -23.52 -6.75 13.87
N SER A 67 -23.58 -6.18 15.07
CA SER A 67 -24.82 -5.97 15.82
C SER A 67 -25.03 -4.47 16.05
N PRO A 68 -26.26 -4.03 16.33
CA PRO A 68 -26.51 -2.66 16.76
C PRO A 68 -25.64 -2.32 17.97
N VAL A 69 -24.78 -1.33 17.80
CA VAL A 69 -23.97 -0.74 18.87
C VAL A 69 -24.58 0.61 19.21
N SER A 70 -24.63 0.96 20.50
CA SER A 70 -25.09 2.29 20.92
C SER A 70 -24.24 3.37 20.23
N ASP A 71 -24.88 4.48 19.83
CA ASP A 71 -24.22 5.59 19.13
C ASP A 71 -22.92 6.04 19.82
N ASP A 72 -22.91 6.11 21.16
CA ASP A 72 -21.74 6.53 21.95
C ASP A 72 -20.53 5.59 21.85
N ARG A 73 -20.74 4.34 21.41
CA ARG A 73 -19.70 3.32 21.25
C ARG A 73 -19.31 3.11 19.79
N ALA A 74 -20.12 3.58 18.86
CA ALA A 74 -19.89 3.44 17.43
C ALA A 74 -19.02 4.59 16.92
N GLU A 75 -17.88 4.25 16.32
CA GLU A 75 -16.99 5.23 15.70
C GLU A 75 -17.62 5.76 14.39
N ARG A 76 -17.66 7.09 14.25
CA ARG A 76 -18.18 7.79 13.07
C ARG A 76 -17.23 8.92 12.68
N TYR A 77 -16.91 9.01 11.40
CA TYR A 77 -15.93 9.97 10.88
C TYR A 77 -16.42 10.61 9.59
N ILE A 78 -15.93 11.82 9.31
CA ILE A 78 -16.00 12.47 7.99
C ILE A 78 -14.56 12.58 7.50
N LEU A 79 -14.29 12.09 6.29
CA LEU A 79 -12.96 12.14 5.68
C LEU A 79 -12.82 13.40 4.83
N TYR A 80 -11.68 14.06 4.97
CA TYR A 80 -11.31 15.24 4.20
C TYR A 80 -9.98 14.99 3.50
N MET A 81 -9.89 15.37 2.24
CA MET A 81 -8.61 15.49 1.53
C MET A 81 -8.07 16.89 1.78
N VAL A 82 -6.91 16.99 2.42
CA VAL A 82 -6.30 18.23 2.88
C VAL A 82 -4.91 18.42 2.29
N ASN A 83 -4.36 19.63 2.38
CA ASN A 83 -2.97 19.95 2.03
C ASN A 83 -2.02 19.66 3.21
N TYR A 84 -0.73 19.93 3.03
CA TYR A 84 0.30 19.69 4.06
C TYR A 84 0.04 20.46 5.36
N ASP A 85 -0.36 21.74 5.29
CA ASP A 85 -0.62 22.55 6.51
C ASP A 85 -1.88 22.08 7.27
N GLY A 86 -2.79 21.37 6.60
CA GLY A 86 -4.02 20.83 7.19
C GLY A 86 -3.90 19.40 7.69
N TYR A 87 -2.77 18.74 7.45
CA TYR A 87 -2.46 17.37 7.91
C TYR A 87 -1.74 17.42 9.27
#